data_AF-A0A4Q6E889-F1
#
_entry.id   AF-A0A4Q6E889-F1
#
_cell.length_a   1.000
_cell.length_b   1.000
_cell.length_c   1.000
_cell.angle_alpha   90.00
_cell.angle_beta   90.00
_cell.angle_gamma   90.00
#
_symmetry.space_group_name_H-M   'P 1'
#
loop_
_entity.id
_entity.type
_entity.pdbx_description
1 polymer ?
#
loop_
_entity_poly.entity_id
_entity_poly.type
_entity_poly.pdbx_seq_one_letter_code
_entity_poly.pdbx_strand_id
1 'polypeptide(L)'
;LGALAYTLQLYFDFSGYSDMAMGASLMMNIGLPQNFDSPYRASTITEFWRRWHMTLSRWLRDYVYIPLGGNRAGLFGTYRNLFLTFLVGGIWHGAGFTFLLWGAGHGFALVAHREFKRRGGRLPTKLGVALTFLFTMLCWVVFRARTLADAGKVYSAMLGQNGLRLAEFWGFPNFNKLFPFTIFFCGLGALIVFLSPNSMALTQRFRPNARGAIVLALLMIAGIVSANTAISQEFLYFDF
;
A
#
# COMPACT_ATOMS: atom_id res chain seq x y z
N LEU A 1 1.15 -12.10 -10.30
CA LEU A 1 -0.25 -11.61 -10.29
C LEU A 1 -0.78 -11.42 -8.86
N GLY A 2 -0.78 -12.45 -8.00
CA GLY A 2 -1.28 -12.34 -6.62
C GLY A 2 -0.69 -11.19 -5.79
N ALA A 3 0.64 -11.00 -5.81
CA ALA A 3 1.29 -9.90 -5.09
C ALA A 3 0.82 -8.50 -5.57
N LEU A 4 0.63 -8.32 -6.88
CA LEU A 4 0.12 -7.07 -7.45
C LEU A 4 -1.35 -6.85 -7.06
N ALA A 5 -2.19 -7.89 -7.18
CA ALA A 5 -3.59 -7.84 -6.80
C ALA A 5 -3.74 -7.44 -5.33
N TYR A 6 -2.99 -8.09 -4.43
CA TYR A 6 -2.98 -7.75 -3.01
C TYR A 6 -2.49 -6.33 -2.74
N THR A 7 -1.42 -5.88 -3.41
CA THR A 7 -0.89 -4.51 -3.28
C THR A 7 -1.94 -3.46 -3.63
N LEU A 8 -2.71 -3.69 -4.69
CA LEU A 8 -3.81 -2.81 -5.10
C LEU A 8 -5.00 -2.91 -4.14
N GLN A 9 -5.40 -4.13 -3.77
CA GLN A 9 -6.48 -4.38 -2.82
C GLN A 9 -6.23 -3.65 -1.49
N LEU A 10 -5.05 -3.87 -0.88
CA LEU A 10 -4.65 -3.25 0.38
C LEU A 10 -4.74 -1.72 0.31
N TYR A 11 -4.30 -1.12 -0.79
CA TYR A 11 -4.36 0.33 -0.95
C TYR A 11 -5.79 0.85 -1.13
N PHE A 12 -6.57 0.24 -2.04
CA PHE A 12 -7.92 0.73 -2.32
C PHE A 12 -8.87 0.52 -1.13
N ASP A 13 -8.75 -0.60 -0.43
CA ASP A 13 -9.57 -0.89 0.74
C ASP A 13 -9.27 0.11 1.87
N PHE A 14 -7.99 0.29 2.21
CA PHE A 14 -7.62 1.11 3.35
C PHE A 14 -7.70 2.63 3.08
N SER A 15 -7.40 3.05 1.83
CA SER A 15 -7.63 4.43 1.40
C SER A 15 -9.12 4.74 1.32
N GLY A 16 -9.93 3.83 0.75
CA GLY A 16 -11.38 4.00 0.67
C GLY A 16 -12.03 4.09 2.06
N TYR A 17 -11.62 3.22 2.98
CA TYR A 17 -12.02 3.31 4.40
C TYR A 17 -11.68 4.66 5.02
N SER A 18 -10.45 5.14 4.83
CA SER A 18 -10.01 6.44 5.35
C SER A 18 -10.83 7.60 4.76
N ASP A 19 -11.18 7.53 3.47
CA ASP A 19 -12.00 8.53 2.79
C ASP A 19 -13.44 8.54 3.30
N MET A 20 -14.03 7.36 3.56
CA MET A 20 -15.34 7.24 4.19
C MET A 20 -15.34 7.84 5.61
N ALA A 21 -14.31 7.57 6.40
CA ALA A 21 -14.17 8.13 7.75
C ALA A 21 -14.07 9.67 7.73
N MET A 22 -13.29 10.24 6.80
CA MET A 22 -13.24 11.70 6.59
C MET A 22 -14.59 12.26 6.15
N GLY A 23 -15.29 11.60 5.23
CA GLY A 23 -16.64 12.01 4.80
C GLY A 23 -17.64 12.03 5.96
N ALA A 24 -17.63 10.99 6.79
CA ALA A 24 -18.47 10.90 7.99
C ALA A 24 -18.14 11.98 9.02
N SER A 25 -16.85 12.24 9.28
CA SER A 25 -16.45 13.28 10.24
C SER A 25 -16.84 14.68 9.78
N LEU A 26 -16.79 14.96 8.47
CA LEU A 26 -17.21 16.23 7.90
C LEU A 26 -18.72 16.49 8.10
N MET A 27 -19.56 15.45 8.08
CA MET A 27 -20.99 15.59 8.43
C MET A 27 -21.20 16.02 9.90
N MET A 28 -20.23 15.72 10.76
CA MET A 28 -20.19 16.12 12.17
C MET A 28 -19.40 17.43 12.39
N ASN A 29 -19.01 18.12 11.32
CA ASN A 29 -18.15 19.32 11.37
C ASN A 29 -16.77 19.07 12.01
N ILE A 30 -16.23 17.86 11.90
CA ILE A 30 -14.92 17.47 12.39
C ILE A 30 -13.98 17.22 11.20
N GLY A 31 -12.88 17.96 11.14
CA GLY A 31 -11.84 17.78 10.12
C GLY A 31 -10.83 16.72 10.51
N LEU A 32 -10.93 15.52 9.94
CA LEU A 32 -9.92 14.48 10.11
C LEU A 32 -8.74 14.65 9.14
N PRO A 33 -7.51 14.31 9.54
CA PRO A 33 -6.35 14.40 8.67
C PRO A 33 -6.35 13.31 7.60
N GLN A 34 -5.93 13.66 6.38
CA GLN A 34 -5.70 12.72 5.29
C GLN A 34 -4.67 11.64 5.68
N ASN A 35 -4.94 10.42 5.24
CA ASN A 35 -4.11 9.25 5.53
C ASN A 35 -3.31 8.74 4.31
N PHE A 36 -3.77 8.93 3.08
CA PHE A 36 -3.11 8.46 1.86
C PHE A 36 -2.99 9.52 0.78
N ASP A 37 -1.82 9.68 0.17
CA ASP A 37 -1.58 10.64 -0.92
C ASP A 37 -0.78 10.01 -2.08
N SER A 38 -1.43 9.21 -2.93
CA SER A 38 -0.79 8.56 -4.08
C SER A 38 0.56 7.87 -3.75
N PRO A 39 0.62 6.99 -2.73
CA PRO A 39 1.87 6.45 -2.20
C PRO A 39 2.68 5.66 -3.24
N TYR A 40 2.02 4.95 -4.15
CA TYR A 40 2.70 4.17 -5.18
C TYR A 40 3.34 5.01 -6.29
N ARG A 41 3.11 6.32 -6.32
CA ARG A 41 3.86 7.26 -7.18
C ARG A 41 5.12 7.81 -6.51
N ALA A 42 5.46 7.35 -5.30
CA ALA A 42 6.64 7.80 -4.61
C ALA A 42 7.92 7.33 -5.31
N SER A 43 8.84 8.26 -5.56
CA SER A 43 10.13 8.00 -6.20
C SER A 43 11.18 7.44 -5.24
N THR A 44 10.90 7.50 -3.93
CA THR A 44 11.80 7.01 -2.88
C THR A 44 11.00 6.41 -1.73
N ILE A 45 11.63 5.52 -0.96
CA ILE A 45 10.97 4.93 0.22
C ILE A 45 10.62 5.96 1.30
N THR A 46 11.38 7.06 1.39
CA THR A 46 11.03 8.17 2.31
C THR A 46 9.78 8.91 1.84
N GLU A 47 9.64 9.14 0.53
CA GLU A 47 8.44 9.74 -0.04
C GLU A 47 7.22 8.81 0.11
N PHE A 48 7.42 7.50 -0.03
CA PHE A 48 6.37 6.50 0.19
C PHE A 48 5.78 6.62 1.59
N TRP A 49 6.60 6.62 2.64
CA TRP A 49 6.13 6.75 4.03
C TRP A 49 5.56 8.13 4.39
N ARG A 50 5.83 9.16 3.57
CA ARG A 50 5.16 10.46 3.69
C ARG A 50 3.77 10.48 3.07
N ARG A 51 3.41 9.45 2.30
CA ARG A 51 2.17 9.34 1.52
C ARG A 51 1.33 8.13 1.89
N TRP A 52 1.91 7.15 2.57
CA TRP A 52 1.26 5.94 3.07
C TRP A 52 0.97 6.07 4.56
N HIS A 53 -0.27 5.76 4.95
CA HIS A 53 -0.74 5.75 6.33
C HIS A 53 -0.19 6.93 7.16
N MET A 54 -0.37 8.14 6.64
CA MET A 54 0.29 9.36 7.11
C MET A 54 0.02 9.67 8.59
N THR A 55 -1.16 9.32 9.11
CA THR A 55 -1.48 9.52 10.54
C THR A 55 -0.62 8.62 11.43
N LEU A 56 -0.50 7.34 11.10
CA LEU A 56 0.40 6.40 11.79
C LEU A 56 1.85 6.81 11.63
N SER A 57 2.28 7.19 10.42
CA SER A 57 3.65 7.65 10.15
C SER A 57 4.01 8.88 10.99
N ARG A 58 3.07 9.82 11.18
CA ARG A 58 3.25 10.97 12.10
C ARG A 58 3.33 10.50 13.55
N TRP A 59 2.45 9.60 13.97
CA TRP A 59 2.46 9.06 15.33
C TRP A 59 3.79 8.35 15.66
N LEU A 60 4.27 7.45 14.79
CA LEU A 60 5.56 6.78 14.95
C LEU A 60 6.72 7.78 15.00
N ARG A 61 6.67 8.85 14.20
CA ARG A 61 7.67 9.91 14.26
C ARG A 61 7.66 10.64 15.60
N ASP A 62 6.49 11.05 16.05
CA ASP A 62 6.33 11.96 17.20
C ASP A 62 6.47 11.23 18.54
N TYR A 63 6.03 9.97 18.61
CA TYR A 63 5.98 9.19 19.86
C TYR A 63 7.01 8.06 19.94
N VAL A 64 7.72 7.74 18.85
CA VAL A 64 8.79 6.73 18.88
C VAL A 64 10.12 7.33 18.42
N TYR A 65 10.19 7.85 17.19
CA TYR A 65 11.45 8.32 16.61
C TYR A 65 12.05 9.52 17.34
N ILE A 66 11.25 10.56 17.63
CA ILE A 66 11.71 11.75 18.33
C ILE A 66 12.14 11.41 19.77
N PRO A 67 11.35 10.66 20.57
CA PRO A 67 11.76 10.19 21.89
C PRO A 67 13.04 9.36 21.91
N LEU A 68 13.32 8.55 20.87
CA LEU A 68 14.59 7.83 20.72
C LEU A 68 15.80 8.74 20.44
N GLY A 69 15.60 10.06 20.32
CA GLY A 69 16.62 11.07 20.08
C GLY A 69 16.63 11.61 18.65
N GLY A 70 15.73 11.13 17.77
CA GLY A 70 15.59 11.58 16.39
C GLY A 70 16.94 11.61 15.65
N ASN A 71 17.32 12.78 15.14
CA ASN A 71 18.59 12.99 14.44
C ASN A 71 19.75 13.51 15.34
N ARG A 72 19.57 13.59 16.67
CA ARG A 72 20.49 14.33 17.56
C ARG A 72 21.79 13.57 17.86
N ALA A 73 21.78 12.24 17.78
CA ALA A 73 22.93 11.38 18.13
C ALA A 73 23.82 11.01 16.92
N GLY A 74 24.02 11.95 15.99
CA GLY A 74 24.82 11.74 14.79
C GLY A 74 24.24 10.71 13.81
N LEU A 75 25.08 10.26 12.87
CA LEU A 75 24.64 9.40 11.76
C LEU A 75 24.18 8.02 12.24
N PHE A 76 25.00 7.35 13.04
CA PHE A 76 24.68 6.01 13.55
C PHE A 76 23.43 6.03 14.44
N GLY A 77 23.32 6.99 15.37
CA GLY A 77 22.14 7.13 16.21
C GLY A 77 20.87 7.34 15.39
N THR A 78 20.95 8.14 14.32
CA THR A 78 19.85 8.33 13.39
C THR A 78 19.44 7.03 12.68
N TYR A 79 20.39 6.23 12.21
CA TYR A 79 20.10 4.98 11.52
C TYR A 79 19.47 3.94 12.44
N ARG A 80 20.03 3.81 13.65
CA ARG A 80 19.46 2.98 14.70
C ARG A 80 18.03 3.42 15.02
N ASN A 81 17.80 4.71 15.22
CA ASN A 81 16.47 5.23 15.57
C ASN A 81 15.45 4.99 14.45
N LEU A 82 15.82 5.22 13.18
CA LEU A 82 14.95 4.90 12.04
C LEU A 82 14.60 3.41 11.99
N PHE A 83 15.60 2.54 12.13
CA PHE A 83 15.38 1.10 12.10
C PHE A 83 14.49 0.63 13.25
N LEU A 84 14.76 1.07 14.49
CA LEU A 84 13.96 0.74 15.67
C LEU A 84 12.52 1.25 15.55
N THR A 85 12.30 2.47 15.05
CA THR A 85 10.94 2.99 14.83
C THR A 85 10.12 2.09 13.90
N PHE A 86 10.74 1.57 12.85
CA PHE A 86 10.06 0.66 11.91
C PHE A 86 9.86 -0.75 12.46
N LEU A 87 10.78 -1.26 13.29
CA LEU A 87 10.54 -2.51 14.01
C LEU A 87 9.35 -2.40 14.97
N VAL A 88 9.27 -1.30 15.73
CA VAL A 88 8.11 -1.00 16.60
C VAL A 88 6.83 -0.88 15.77
N GLY A 89 6.89 -0.22 14.61
CA GLY A 89 5.77 -0.15 13.68
C GLY A 89 5.34 -1.54 13.17
N GLY A 90 6.28 -2.44 12.89
CA GLY A 90 5.99 -3.83 12.56
C GLY A 90 5.27 -4.56 13.71
N ILE A 91 5.82 -4.48 14.93
CA ILE A 91 5.23 -5.10 16.12
C ILE A 91 3.81 -4.57 16.40
N TRP A 92 3.56 -3.28 16.13
CA TRP A 92 2.24 -2.67 16.26
C TRP A 92 1.18 -3.33 15.36
N HIS A 93 1.58 -3.84 14.19
CA HIS A 93 0.67 -4.55 13.29
C HIS A 93 0.37 -5.99 13.73
N GLY A 94 1.27 -6.64 14.47
CA GLY A 94 1.05 -7.97 15.03
C GLY A 94 2.31 -8.62 15.59
N ALA A 95 2.12 -9.68 16.39
CA ALA A 95 3.22 -10.38 17.07
C ALA A 95 3.98 -11.40 16.19
N GLY A 96 3.55 -11.62 14.94
CA GLY A 96 4.18 -12.56 14.02
C GLY A 96 5.56 -12.12 13.51
N PHE A 97 6.46 -13.08 13.28
CA PHE A 97 7.78 -12.81 12.68
C PHE A 97 7.70 -12.13 11.30
N THR A 98 6.62 -12.32 10.57
CA THR A 98 6.35 -11.67 9.28
C THR A 98 6.28 -10.15 9.42
N PHE A 99 5.57 -9.63 10.43
CA PHE A 99 5.49 -8.20 10.70
C PHE A 99 6.82 -7.61 11.17
N LEU A 100 7.60 -8.38 11.95
CA LEU A 100 8.95 -7.97 12.34
C LEU A 100 9.87 -7.85 11.13
N LEU A 101 9.85 -8.82 10.21
CA LEU A 101 10.63 -8.76 8.96
C LEU A 101 10.18 -7.65 8.03
N TRP A 102 8.87 -7.40 7.95
CA TRP A 102 8.32 -6.28 7.21
C TRP A 102 8.83 -4.95 7.75
N GLY A 103 8.78 -4.76 9.08
CA GLY A 103 9.31 -3.58 9.76
C GLY A 103 10.82 -3.44 9.55
N ALA A 104 11.57 -4.52 9.71
CA ALA A 104 13.01 -4.56 9.46
C ALA A 104 13.35 -4.16 8.01
N GLY A 105 12.60 -4.69 7.03
CA GLY A 105 12.77 -4.37 5.62
C GLY A 105 12.59 -2.88 5.32
N HIS A 106 11.51 -2.28 5.81
CA HIS A 106 11.28 -0.84 5.64
C HIS A 106 12.28 0.03 6.40
N GLY A 107 12.66 -0.37 7.61
CA GLY A 107 13.70 0.30 8.40
C GLY A 107 15.05 0.30 7.67
N PHE A 108 15.46 -0.86 7.14
CA PHE A 108 16.69 -0.99 6.36
C PHE A 108 16.64 -0.15 5.08
N ALA A 109 15.53 -0.19 4.35
CA ALA A 109 15.38 0.60 3.13
C ALA A 109 15.49 2.11 3.39
N LEU A 110 14.96 2.61 4.51
CA LEU A 110 15.12 4.02 4.89
C LEU A 110 16.55 4.39 5.25
N VAL A 111 17.26 3.53 5.98
CA VAL A 111 18.69 3.70 6.28
C VAL A 111 19.51 3.71 4.98
N ALA A 112 19.28 2.72 4.11
CA ALA A 112 19.95 2.59 2.82
C ALA A 112 19.69 3.80 1.92
N HIS A 113 18.43 4.25 1.81
CA HIS A 113 18.08 5.44 1.03
C HIS A 113 18.74 6.70 1.59
N ARG A 114 18.80 6.84 2.92
CA ARG A 114 19.47 7.98 3.56
C ARG A 114 20.98 8.00 3.30
N GLU A 115 21.63 6.83 3.37
CA GLU A 115 23.05 6.70 3.05
C GLU A 115 23.34 6.93 1.55
N PHE A 116 22.51 6.37 0.66
CA PHE A 116 22.58 6.61 -0.78
C PHE A 116 22.53 8.11 -1.09
N LYS A 117 21.56 8.83 -0.52
CA LYS A 117 21.43 10.28 -0.68
C LYS A 117 22.61 11.04 -0.09
N ARG A 118 23.12 10.63 1.08
CA ARG A 118 24.30 11.26 1.72
C ARG A 118 25.55 11.18 0.85
N ARG A 119 25.73 10.08 0.10
CA ARG A 119 26.83 9.88 -0.85
C ARG A 119 26.63 10.57 -2.21
N GLY A 120 25.61 11.41 -2.35
CA GLY A 120 25.29 12.10 -3.61
C GLY A 120 24.52 11.25 -4.62
N GLY A 121 24.02 10.08 -4.20
CA GLY A 121 23.23 9.19 -5.05
C GLY A 121 21.95 9.87 -5.55
N ARG A 122 21.69 9.71 -6.85
CA ARG A 122 20.49 10.20 -7.52
C ARG A 122 19.98 9.12 -8.47
N LEU A 123 18.67 8.95 -8.52
CA LEU A 123 18.00 8.07 -9.46
C LEU A 123 17.05 8.91 -10.32
N PRO A 124 16.90 8.61 -11.62
CA PRO A 124 15.82 9.16 -12.42
C PRO A 124 14.46 8.86 -11.77
N THR A 125 13.54 9.83 -11.77
CA THR A 125 12.26 9.72 -11.06
C THR A 125 11.49 8.45 -11.42
N LYS A 126 11.40 8.11 -12.71
CA LYS A 126 10.69 6.90 -13.18
C LYS A 126 11.31 5.62 -12.63
N LEU A 127 12.63 5.54 -12.59
CA LEU A 127 13.34 4.39 -12.02
C LEU A 127 13.13 4.33 -10.50
N GLY A 128 13.20 5.47 -9.81
CA GLY A 128 12.91 5.56 -8.37
C GLY A 128 11.50 5.09 -8.03
N VAL A 129 10.50 5.48 -8.82
CA VAL A 129 9.11 5.02 -8.68
C VAL A 129 9.01 3.52 -8.89
N ALA A 130 9.59 2.98 -9.96
CA ALA A 130 9.55 1.56 -10.24
C ALA A 130 10.21 0.73 -9.13
N LEU A 131 11.39 1.14 -8.65
CA LEU A 131 12.11 0.46 -7.57
C LEU A 131 11.38 0.55 -6.24
N THR A 132 10.84 1.73 -5.90
CA THR A 132 10.08 1.92 -4.65
C THR A 132 8.81 1.08 -4.68
N PHE A 133 8.07 1.10 -5.79
CA PHE A 133 6.86 0.29 -5.95
C PHE A 133 7.15 -1.22 -5.87
N LEU A 134 8.18 -1.69 -6.59
CA LEU A 134 8.58 -3.10 -6.54
C LEU A 134 8.99 -3.52 -5.12
N PHE A 135 9.81 -2.72 -4.45
CA PHE A 135 10.23 -2.98 -3.08
C PHE A 135 9.02 -3.08 -2.14
N THR A 136 8.11 -2.10 -2.18
CA THR A 136 6.92 -2.10 -1.34
C THR A 136 6.02 -3.31 -1.64
N MET A 137 5.82 -3.65 -2.91
CA MET A 137 5.05 -4.86 -3.29
C MET A 137 5.66 -6.14 -2.73
N LEU A 138 6.99 -6.26 -2.73
CA LEU A 138 7.68 -7.41 -2.12
C LEU A 138 7.46 -7.41 -0.60
N CYS A 139 7.59 -6.27 0.07
CA CYS A 139 7.29 -6.17 1.50
C CYS A 139 5.84 -6.59 1.81
N TRP A 140 4.88 -6.23 0.96
CA TRP A 140 3.48 -6.65 1.13
C TRP A 140 3.25 -8.16 1.08
N VAL A 141 4.10 -8.92 0.37
CA VAL A 141 4.05 -10.39 0.40
C VAL A 141 4.31 -10.90 1.81
N VAL A 142 5.33 -10.38 2.49
CA VAL A 142 5.63 -10.76 3.88
C VAL A 142 4.52 -10.31 4.80
N PHE A 143 4.01 -9.09 4.61
CA PHE A 143 2.96 -8.51 5.44
C PHE A 143 1.65 -9.32 5.42
N ARG A 144 1.32 -9.95 4.28
CA ARG A 144 0.13 -10.79 4.14
C ARG A 144 0.33 -12.25 4.55
N ALA A 145 1.56 -12.72 4.56
CA ALA A 145 1.83 -14.13 4.76
C ALA A 145 1.53 -14.55 6.21
N ARG A 146 0.85 -15.70 6.38
CA ARG A 146 0.61 -16.30 7.70
C ARG A 146 1.88 -16.87 8.30
N THR A 147 2.78 -17.37 7.46
CA THR A 147 4.07 -17.94 7.84
C THR A 147 5.18 -17.51 6.88
N LEU A 148 6.43 -17.60 7.32
CA LEU A 148 7.58 -17.35 6.45
C LEU A 148 7.66 -18.35 5.27
N ALA A 149 7.20 -19.58 5.49
CA ALA A 149 7.11 -20.58 4.43
C ALA A 149 6.13 -20.16 3.33
N ASP A 150 4.99 -19.56 3.69
CA ASP A 150 4.01 -19.07 2.70
C ASP A 150 4.55 -17.88 1.90
N ALA A 151 5.23 -16.94 2.56
CA ALA A 151 5.95 -15.87 1.86
C ALA A 151 6.96 -16.45 0.86
N GLY A 152 7.73 -17.47 1.27
CA GLY A 152 8.68 -18.19 0.42
C GLY A 152 8.04 -18.83 -0.81
N LYS A 153 6.87 -19.46 -0.67
CA LYS A 153 6.10 -20.01 -1.80
C LYS A 153 5.70 -18.92 -2.79
N VAL A 154 5.25 -17.77 -2.31
CA VAL A 154 4.87 -16.64 -3.17
C VAL A 154 6.08 -16.08 -3.91
N TYR A 155 7.21 -15.89 -3.23
CA TYR A 155 8.44 -15.44 -3.89
C TYR A 155 8.95 -16.43 -4.94
N SER A 156 8.92 -17.73 -4.63
CA SER A 156 9.29 -18.79 -5.58
C SER A 156 8.40 -18.76 -6.83
N ALA A 157 7.10 -18.54 -6.65
CA ALA A 157 6.15 -18.37 -7.74
C ALA A 157 6.44 -17.11 -8.57
N MET A 158 6.80 -15.99 -7.93
CA MET A 158 7.16 -14.73 -8.61
C MET A 158 8.43 -14.87 -9.45
N LEU A 159 9.37 -15.72 -9.03
CA LEU A 159 10.59 -16.05 -9.78
C LEU A 159 10.36 -17.11 -10.86
N GLY A 160 9.13 -17.63 -11.02
CA GLY A 160 8.78 -18.62 -12.04
C GLY A 160 9.19 -20.06 -11.71
N GLN A 161 9.59 -20.35 -10.46
CA GLN A 161 10.01 -21.70 -10.05
C GLN A 161 8.87 -22.72 -10.09
N ASN A 162 7.62 -22.27 -10.08
CA ASN A 162 6.43 -23.11 -10.26
C ASN A 162 6.07 -23.34 -11.75
N GLY A 163 6.95 -22.93 -12.66
CA GLY A 163 6.73 -22.94 -14.11
C GLY A 163 6.02 -21.67 -14.60
N LEU A 164 6.51 -21.09 -15.69
CA LEU A 164 5.77 -20.08 -16.45
C LEU A 164 4.71 -20.79 -17.29
N ARG A 165 3.53 -21.02 -16.70
CA ARG A 165 2.39 -21.64 -17.39
C ARG A 165 1.71 -20.68 -18.38
N LEU A 166 2.49 -20.08 -19.27
CA LEU A 166 2.04 -19.23 -20.37
C LEU A 166 1.19 -20.01 -21.39
N ALA A 167 1.40 -21.33 -21.50
CA ALA A 167 0.64 -22.18 -22.42
C ALA A 167 -0.84 -22.37 -22.01
N GLU A 168 -1.16 -22.26 -20.72
CA GLU A 168 -2.55 -22.31 -20.26
C GLU A 168 -3.28 -20.96 -20.54
N PHE A 169 -2.55 -19.90 -20.92
CA PHE A 169 -3.04 -18.51 -21.09
C PHE A 169 -3.97 -18.31 -22.30
N TRP A 170 -3.94 -19.20 -23.31
CA TRP A 170 -4.65 -19.01 -24.58
C TRP A 170 -5.54 -20.19 -25.03
N GLY A 171 -5.71 -21.26 -24.24
CA GLY A 171 -6.64 -22.33 -24.59
C GLY A 171 -6.74 -23.50 -23.60
N PHE A 172 -7.98 -23.94 -23.34
CA PHE A 172 -8.44 -25.21 -22.71
C PHE A 172 -8.85 -25.21 -21.20
N PRO A 173 -9.80 -26.09 -20.80
CA PRO A 173 -11.00 -25.77 -20.00
C PRO A 173 -10.85 -25.96 -18.48
N ASN A 174 -9.73 -25.53 -17.90
CA ASN A 174 -9.56 -25.43 -16.44
C ASN A 174 -9.04 -24.07 -15.99
N PHE A 175 -9.11 -23.07 -16.87
CA PHE A 175 -8.80 -21.68 -16.51
C PHE A 175 -9.87 -21.17 -15.55
N ASN A 176 -9.48 -20.96 -14.29
CA ASN A 176 -10.34 -20.31 -13.29
C ASN A 176 -10.94 -19.06 -13.91
N LYS A 177 -12.27 -19.01 -14.06
CA LYS A 177 -13.01 -17.88 -14.66
C LYS A 177 -12.62 -16.51 -14.03
N LEU A 178 -12.04 -16.52 -12.83
CA LEU A 178 -11.50 -15.39 -12.08
C LEU A 178 -10.21 -14.77 -12.66
N PHE A 179 -9.42 -15.49 -13.45
CA PHE A 179 -8.10 -15.05 -13.88
C PHE A 179 -8.15 -13.87 -14.88
N PRO A 180 -9.01 -13.88 -15.94
CA PRO A 180 -9.18 -12.71 -16.80
C PRO A 180 -9.70 -11.48 -16.04
N PHE A 181 -10.65 -11.66 -15.11
CA PHE A 181 -11.13 -10.57 -14.26
C PHE A 181 -10.02 -9.99 -13.38
N THR A 182 -9.17 -10.85 -12.81
CA THR A 182 -8.06 -10.38 -11.96
C THR A 182 -7.07 -9.55 -12.77
N ILE A 183 -6.72 -9.97 -14.00
CA ILE A 183 -5.86 -9.18 -14.88
C ILE A 183 -6.53 -7.85 -15.23
N PHE A 184 -7.81 -7.86 -15.61
CA PHE A 184 -8.56 -6.66 -15.93
C PHE A 184 -8.57 -5.67 -14.76
N PHE A 185 -8.94 -6.10 -13.56
CA PHE A 185 -8.98 -5.24 -12.37
C PHE A 185 -7.59 -4.79 -11.92
N CYS A 186 -6.56 -5.63 -12.04
CA CYS A 186 -5.18 -5.20 -11.78
C CYS A 186 -4.73 -4.12 -12.77
N GLY A 187 -5.06 -4.28 -14.06
CA GLY A 187 -4.77 -3.30 -15.11
C GLY A 187 -5.50 -1.98 -14.86
N LEU A 188 -6.81 -2.03 -14.62
CA LEU A 188 -7.61 -0.86 -14.28
C LEU A 188 -7.11 -0.18 -13.00
N GLY A 189 -6.83 -0.95 -11.95
CA GLY A 189 -6.27 -0.45 -10.70
C GLY A 189 -4.93 0.24 -10.88
N ALA A 190 -4.03 -0.33 -11.69
CA ALA A 190 -2.76 0.30 -12.04
C ALA A 190 -2.97 1.61 -12.80
N LEU A 191 -3.88 1.67 -13.77
CA LEU A 191 -4.22 2.90 -14.49
C LEU A 191 -4.72 3.99 -13.53
N ILE A 192 -5.62 3.64 -12.61
CA ILE A 192 -6.12 4.57 -11.60
C ILE A 192 -4.97 5.07 -10.70
N VAL A 193 -4.17 4.14 -10.17
CA VAL A 193 -3.06 4.45 -9.26
C VAL A 193 -2.02 5.35 -9.91
N PHE A 194 -1.67 5.14 -11.18
CA PHE A 194 -0.54 5.86 -11.81
C PHE A 194 -0.95 7.04 -12.70
N LEU A 195 -2.18 7.06 -13.23
CA LEU A 195 -2.60 8.09 -14.20
C LEU A 195 -3.73 9.00 -13.68
N SER A 196 -4.60 8.53 -12.78
CA SER A 196 -5.77 9.33 -12.33
C SER A 196 -5.44 10.28 -11.17
N PRO A 197 -6.16 11.40 -10.99
CA PRO A 197 -6.08 12.16 -9.73
C PRO A 197 -6.50 11.27 -8.54
N ASN A 198 -5.90 11.49 -7.36
CA ASN A 198 -6.34 10.82 -6.14
C ASN A 198 -7.68 11.38 -5.62
N SER A 199 -8.31 10.67 -4.69
CA SER A 199 -9.62 11.02 -4.14
C SER A 199 -9.65 12.45 -3.58
N MET A 200 -8.62 12.88 -2.83
CA MET A 200 -8.56 14.24 -2.29
C MET A 200 -8.49 15.32 -3.37
N ALA A 201 -7.72 15.10 -4.44
CA ALA A 201 -7.67 16.02 -5.57
C ALA A 201 -9.01 16.08 -6.32
N LEU A 202 -9.76 14.98 -6.38
CA LEU A 202 -11.12 14.96 -6.93
C LEU A 202 -12.08 15.74 -6.04
N THR A 203 -12.01 15.58 -4.72
CA THR A 203 -12.85 16.31 -3.75
C THR A 203 -12.62 17.82 -3.83
N GLN A 204 -11.37 18.27 -3.93
CA GLN A 204 -11.05 19.71 -4.05
C GLN A 204 -11.58 20.36 -5.34
N ARG A 205 -11.78 19.56 -6.39
CA ARG A 205 -12.31 20.01 -7.69
C ARG A 205 -13.81 19.75 -7.83
N PHE A 206 -14.43 19.13 -6.83
CA PHE A 206 -15.82 18.73 -6.89
C PHE A 206 -16.73 19.95 -6.96
N ARG A 207 -17.68 19.92 -7.90
CA ARG A 207 -18.75 20.91 -8.02
C ARG A 207 -20.08 20.17 -8.13
N PRO A 208 -21.08 20.46 -7.27
CA PRO A 208 -22.38 19.82 -7.37
C PRO A 208 -23.00 20.05 -8.75
N ASN A 209 -23.24 18.97 -9.49
CA ASN A 209 -23.92 19.00 -10.79
C ASN A 209 -24.62 17.66 -11.05
N ALA A 210 -25.61 17.66 -11.95
CA ALA A 210 -26.42 16.48 -12.24
C ALA A 210 -25.58 15.28 -12.73
N ARG A 211 -24.56 15.53 -13.55
CA ARG A 211 -23.64 14.48 -14.04
C ARG A 211 -22.89 13.81 -12.90
N GLY A 212 -22.35 14.60 -11.96
CA GLY A 212 -21.66 14.11 -10.77
C GLY A 212 -22.59 13.30 -9.88
N ALA A 213 -23.82 13.77 -9.68
CA ALA A 213 -24.84 13.05 -8.91
C ALA A 213 -25.17 11.68 -9.53
N ILE A 214 -25.36 11.62 -10.85
CA ILE A 214 -25.62 10.36 -11.58
C ILE A 214 -24.44 9.41 -11.44
N VAL A 215 -23.21 9.89 -11.65
CA VAL A 215 -22.01 9.05 -11.51
C VAL A 215 -21.86 8.50 -10.09
N LEU A 216 -22.04 9.34 -9.06
CA LEU A 216 -21.98 8.91 -7.67
C LEU A 216 -23.09 7.90 -7.33
N ALA A 217 -24.32 8.11 -7.82
CA ALA A 217 -25.42 7.18 -7.63
C ALA A 217 -25.13 5.82 -8.26
N LEU A 218 -24.60 5.79 -9.49
CA LEU A 218 -24.22 4.55 -10.17
C LEU A 218 -23.09 3.82 -9.43
N LEU A 219 -22.08 4.55 -8.94
CA LEU A 219 -21.01 3.96 -8.14
C LEU A 219 -21.51 3.41 -6.80
N MET A 220 -22.44 4.12 -6.14
CA MET A 220 -23.08 3.66 -4.91
C MET A 220 -23.89 2.39 -5.14
N ILE A 221 -24.71 2.35 -6.21
CA ILE A 221 -25.47 1.15 -6.59
C ILE A 221 -24.52 -0.01 -6.88
N ALA A 222 -23.47 0.22 -7.67
CA ALA A 222 -22.47 -0.81 -7.96
C ALA A 222 -21.80 -1.33 -6.67
N GLY A 223 -21.48 -0.45 -5.72
CA GLY A 223 -20.93 -0.80 -4.41
C GLY A 223 -21.89 -1.61 -3.53
N ILE A 224 -23.18 -1.27 -3.53
CA ILE A 224 -24.21 -2.03 -2.78
C ILE A 224 -24.39 -3.42 -3.41
N VAL A 225 -24.45 -3.50 -4.74
CA VAL A 225 -24.56 -4.78 -5.46
C VAL A 225 -23.33 -5.66 -5.22
N SER A 226 -22.12 -5.09 -5.24
CA SER A 226 -20.90 -5.85 -4.94
C SER A 226 -20.84 -6.31 -3.48
N ALA A 227 -21.31 -5.49 -2.53
CA ALA A 227 -21.41 -5.85 -1.12
C ALA A 227 -22.45 -6.95 -0.86
N ASN A 228 -23.50 -7.03 -1.67
CA ASN A 228 -24.55 -8.06 -1.58
C ASN A 228 -24.20 -9.37 -2.33
N THR A 229 -22.94 -9.57 -2.70
CA THR A 229 -22.50 -10.86 -3.24
C THR A 229 -22.34 -11.88 -2.11
N ALA A 230 -22.69 -13.14 -2.37
CA ALA A 230 -22.74 -14.22 -1.36
C ALA A 230 -21.39 -14.63 -0.75
N ILE A 231 -20.32 -13.85 -0.97
CA ILE A 231 -18.99 -14.08 -0.43
C ILE A 231 -18.73 -12.97 0.59
N SER A 232 -18.73 -13.30 1.88
CA SER A 232 -18.29 -12.39 2.93
C SER A 232 -16.86 -11.94 2.63
N GLN A 233 -16.70 -10.70 2.17
CA GLN A 233 -15.39 -10.07 2.07
C GLN A 233 -15.08 -9.50 3.45
N GLU A 234 -14.24 -10.19 4.23
CA GLU A 234 -13.75 -9.64 5.49
C GLU A 234 -12.88 -8.42 5.18
N PHE A 235 -13.16 -7.31 5.88
CA PHE A 235 -12.35 -6.11 5.79
C PHE A 235 -10.93 -6.46 6.19
N LEU A 236 -9.96 -6.09 5.35
CA LEU A 236 -8.61 -6.63 5.40
C LEU A 236 -7.89 -6.31 6.72
N TYR A 237 -8.35 -5.27 7.43
CA TYR A 237 -7.92 -4.92 8.78
C TYR A 237 -8.17 -5.98 9.86
N PHE A 238 -9.18 -6.84 9.68
CA PHE A 238 -9.51 -7.90 10.63
C PHE A 238 -8.87 -9.26 10.30
N ASP A 239 -8.16 -9.35 9.17
CA ASP A 239 -7.59 -10.60 8.63
C ASP A 239 -6.04 -10.51 8.54
N PHE A 240 -5.43 -9.90 9.56
CA PHE A 240 -3.97 -9.79 9.76
C PHE A 240 -3.44 -10.77 10.80
#